data_AF-A0AAE3E5H5-F1
#
_entry.id   AF-A0AAE3E5H5-F1
#
_cell.length_a   1.000
_cell.length_b   1.000
_cell.length_c   1.000
_cell.angle_alpha   90.00
_cell.angle_beta   90.00
_cell.angle_gamma   90.00
#
_symmetry.space_group_name_H-M   'P 1'
#
loop_
_entity.id
_entity.type
_entity.pdbx_description
1 polymer ?
#
loop_
_entity_poly.entity_id
_entity_poly.type
_entity_poly.pdbx_seq_one_letter_code
_entity_poly.pdbx_strand_id
1 'polypeptide(L)'
;MELTSDEFFERLLLSYSDYFDIIRDTSYKDLSVAAEAAFHSFSEKYVLVKKAQLWAAEAHEYVFFIRTGHLDEETFRTYNDALLEEGLSRVEPKKDHMYTYVSVVFLAESIAPEVPKLIKKTRCHRDYRMSLYGWMDYRIAAYDCTSKRIYTNWAGRPLKQTLLSVTKKRRKHK
;
A
#
# COMPACT_ATOMS: atom_id res chain seq x y z
N MET A 1 4.48 18.14 21.41
CA MET A 1 3.23 17.38 21.27
C MET A 1 3.50 16.30 20.24
N GLU A 2 3.55 15.07 20.73
CA GLU A 2 3.64 13.88 19.89
C GLU A 2 2.34 13.70 19.12
N LEU A 3 2.44 13.12 17.91
CA LEU A 3 1.28 12.88 17.08
C LEU A 3 0.48 11.70 17.66
N THR A 4 -0.81 11.89 17.89
CA THR A 4 -1.71 10.78 18.26
C THR A 4 -1.88 9.81 17.10
N SER A 5 -2.36 8.60 17.39
CA SER A 5 -2.66 7.56 16.39
C SER A 5 -3.66 8.06 15.34
N ASP A 6 -4.71 8.75 15.77
CA ASP A 6 -5.71 9.35 14.88
C ASP A 6 -5.12 10.47 14.00
N GLU A 7 -4.37 11.39 14.59
CA GLU A 7 -3.72 12.45 13.81
C GLU A 7 -2.68 11.91 12.82
N PHE A 8 -1.99 10.81 13.17
CA PHE A 8 -1.09 10.12 12.26
C PHE A 8 -1.87 9.54 11.08
N PHE A 9 -2.96 8.82 11.36
CA PHE A 9 -3.79 8.22 10.33
C PHE A 9 -4.38 9.27 9.38
N GLU A 10 -4.95 10.36 9.89
CA GLU A 10 -5.50 11.42 9.05
C GLU A 10 -4.43 12.11 8.19
N ARG A 11 -3.23 12.34 8.73
CA ARG A 11 -2.13 12.89 7.93
C ARG A 11 -1.60 11.90 6.89
N LEU A 12 -1.64 10.60 7.19
CA LEU A 12 -1.28 9.57 6.24
C LEU A 12 -2.28 9.57 5.08
N LEU A 13 -3.59 9.53 5.35
CA LEU A 13 -4.61 9.61 4.30
C LEU A 13 -4.49 10.90 3.48
N LEU A 14 -4.25 12.04 4.13
CA LEU A 14 -4.01 13.32 3.43
C LEU A 14 -2.77 13.28 2.52
N SER A 15 -1.76 12.45 2.82
CA SER A 15 -0.60 12.29 1.93
C SER A 15 -0.90 11.50 0.66
N TYR A 16 -1.99 10.71 0.66
CA TYR A 16 -2.49 9.96 -0.49
C TYR A 16 -3.56 10.74 -1.27
N SER A 17 -4.34 11.61 -0.62
CA SER A 17 -5.55 12.22 -1.20
C SER A 17 -5.34 13.08 -2.44
N ASP A 18 -4.12 13.58 -2.68
CA ASP A 18 -3.82 14.38 -3.87
C ASP A 18 -3.82 13.54 -5.16
N TYR A 19 -3.60 12.21 -5.04
CA TYR A 19 -3.45 11.32 -6.19
C TYR A 19 -4.36 10.08 -6.13
N PHE A 20 -4.84 9.69 -4.95
CA PHE A 20 -5.59 8.46 -4.75
C PHE A 20 -7.05 8.75 -4.43
N ASP A 21 -7.93 7.92 -4.97
CA ASP A 21 -9.31 7.81 -4.50
C ASP A 21 -9.33 7.05 -3.18
N ILE A 22 -9.88 7.65 -2.12
CA ILE A 22 -9.90 7.08 -0.76
C ILE A 22 -11.32 6.74 -0.35
N ILE A 23 -11.52 5.49 0.05
CA ILE A 23 -12.77 4.99 0.63
C ILE A 23 -12.48 4.58 2.08
N ARG A 24 -13.29 5.04 3.03
CA ARG A 24 -13.14 4.73 4.47
C ARG A 24 -14.09 3.62 4.89
N ASP A 25 -13.75 2.98 6.01
CA ASP A 25 -14.62 2.02 6.70
C ASP A 25 -15.10 0.87 5.80
N THR A 26 -14.15 0.24 5.10
CA THR A 26 -14.40 -0.92 4.24
C THR A 26 -14.20 -2.24 5.01
N SER A 27 -14.57 -3.36 4.40
CA SER A 27 -14.33 -4.67 4.99
C SER A 27 -14.08 -5.75 3.94
N TYR A 28 -13.23 -6.72 4.28
CA TYR A 28 -12.91 -7.88 3.43
C TYR A 28 -12.88 -9.13 4.29
N LYS A 29 -13.67 -10.15 3.95
CA LYS A 29 -13.80 -11.39 4.74
C LYS A 29 -14.07 -11.12 6.23
N ASP A 30 -15.00 -10.20 6.51
CA ASP A 30 -15.38 -9.74 7.86
C ASP A 30 -14.26 -9.01 8.64
N LEU A 31 -13.14 -8.70 8.00
CA LEU A 31 -12.06 -7.91 8.57
C LEU A 31 -12.27 -6.44 8.28
N SER A 32 -12.22 -5.61 9.32
CA SER A 32 -12.36 -4.16 9.20
C SER A 32 -11.12 -3.52 8.61
N VAL A 33 -11.31 -2.67 7.61
CA VAL A 33 -10.26 -1.88 6.97
C VAL A 33 -10.61 -0.41 7.14
N ALA A 34 -9.76 0.33 7.85
CA ALA A 34 -10.04 1.72 8.21
C ALA A 34 -10.14 2.63 6.98
N ALA A 35 -9.33 2.35 5.96
CA ALA A 35 -9.46 2.95 4.64
C ALA A 35 -8.79 2.09 3.57
N GLU A 36 -9.23 2.25 2.34
CA GLU A 36 -8.49 1.88 1.15
C GLU A 36 -8.21 3.10 0.29
N ALA A 37 -7.08 3.08 -0.42
CA ALA A 37 -6.71 4.09 -1.40
C ALA A 37 -6.37 3.39 -2.73
N ALA A 38 -6.96 3.88 -3.83
CA ALA A 38 -6.71 3.37 -5.17
C ALA A 38 -6.13 4.47 -6.06
N PHE A 39 -5.09 4.14 -6.81
CA PHE A 39 -4.50 4.98 -7.84
C PHE A 39 -4.46 4.22 -9.15
N HIS A 40 -4.90 4.89 -10.21
CA HIS A 40 -4.88 4.37 -11.56
C HIS A 40 -4.21 5.42 -12.46
N SER A 41 -3.13 5.03 -13.12
CA SER A 41 -2.46 5.88 -14.10
C SER A 41 -2.44 5.19 -15.44
N PHE A 42 -2.75 5.97 -16.47
CA PHE A 42 -2.69 5.56 -17.85
C PHE A 42 -1.93 6.63 -18.63
N SER A 43 -0.85 6.24 -19.30
CA SER A 43 -0.09 7.13 -20.16
C SER A 43 0.07 6.53 -21.55
N GLU A 44 -0.21 7.34 -22.58
CA GLU A 44 -0.07 6.96 -23.98
C GLU A 44 0.88 7.91 -24.70
N LYS A 45 1.77 7.36 -25.52
CA LYS A 45 2.58 8.16 -26.44
C LYS A 45 2.20 7.87 -27.89
N TYR A 46 1.74 8.90 -28.60
CA TYR A 46 1.42 8.85 -30.03
C TYR A 46 2.58 9.42 -30.86
N VAL A 47 2.88 8.84 -32.02
CA VAL A 47 3.75 9.47 -33.05
C VAL A 47 2.87 10.06 -34.15
N LEU A 48 3.32 11.17 -34.72
CA LEU A 48 2.68 12.06 -35.72
C LEU A 48 2.06 11.40 -36.98
N VAL A 49 2.16 10.09 -37.16
CA VAL A 49 1.35 9.37 -38.15
C VAL A 49 0.11 8.87 -37.43
N LYS A 50 -1.06 9.42 -37.77
CA LYS A 50 -2.38 9.32 -37.10
C LYS A 50 -2.93 7.92 -36.70
N LYS A 51 -2.15 6.83 -36.69
CA LYS A 51 -2.61 5.45 -36.36
C LYS A 51 -1.59 4.52 -35.68
N ALA A 52 -0.55 5.01 -35.00
CA ALA A 52 0.35 4.12 -34.24
C ALA A 52 0.56 4.61 -32.80
N GLN A 53 -0.11 3.95 -31.85
CA GLN A 53 0.23 4.02 -30.42
C GLN A 53 1.58 3.32 -30.22
N LEU A 54 2.60 4.02 -29.71
CA LEU A 54 3.95 3.44 -29.51
C LEU A 54 3.97 2.46 -28.33
N TRP A 55 3.35 2.87 -27.23
CA TRP A 55 3.16 2.10 -26.00
C TRP A 55 2.10 2.82 -25.15
N ALA A 56 1.26 2.03 -24.48
CA ALA A 56 0.52 2.47 -23.30
C ALA A 56 1.17 1.87 -22.07
N ALA A 57 1.17 2.65 -20.99
CA ALA A 57 1.64 2.21 -19.68
C ALA A 57 0.54 2.46 -18.66
N GLU A 58 -0.06 1.36 -18.20
CA GLU A 58 -1.06 1.34 -17.16
C GLU A 58 -0.43 0.86 -15.86
N ALA A 59 -0.51 1.68 -14.83
CA ALA A 59 0.01 1.40 -13.50
C ALA A 59 -1.08 1.57 -12.46
N HIS A 60 -1.19 0.60 -11.56
CA HIS A 60 -2.16 0.61 -10.47
C HIS A 60 -1.48 0.53 -9.12
N GLU A 61 -2.10 1.15 -8.13
CA GLU A 61 -1.70 1.00 -6.74
C GLU A 61 -2.94 0.92 -5.85
N TYR A 62 -3.03 -0.14 -5.06
CA TYR A 62 -4.07 -0.34 -4.06
C TYR A 62 -3.40 -0.38 -2.69
N VAL A 63 -3.89 0.42 -1.74
CA VAL A 63 -3.35 0.50 -0.38
C VAL A 63 -4.46 0.29 0.62
N PHE A 64 -4.32 -0.72 1.47
CA PHE A 64 -5.23 -1.01 2.56
C PHE A 64 -4.63 -0.55 3.89
N PHE A 65 -5.37 0.24 4.66
CA PHE A 65 -4.92 0.77 5.94
C PHE A 65 -5.66 0.08 7.08
N ILE A 66 -4.91 -0.60 7.95
CA ILE A 66 -5.44 -1.34 9.09
C ILE A 66 -5.07 -0.62 10.37
N ARG A 67 -6.04 -0.47 11.27
CA ARG A 67 -5.83 0.07 12.62
C ARG A 67 -6.12 -1.00 13.65
N THR A 68 -5.21 -1.18 14.61
CA THR A 68 -5.39 -2.12 15.72
C THR A 68 -4.70 -1.64 16.98
N GLY A 69 -5.21 -2.03 18.16
CA GLY A 69 -4.50 -1.78 19.43
C GLY A 69 -3.23 -2.61 19.56
N HIS A 70 -3.26 -3.84 19.07
CA HIS A 70 -2.12 -4.76 19.13
C HIS A 70 -2.05 -5.58 17.84
N LEU A 71 -0.85 -5.64 17.26
CA LEU A 71 -0.59 -6.48 16.09
C LEU A 71 0.27 -7.68 16.53
N ASP A 72 -0.39 -8.82 16.71
CA ASP A 72 0.23 -10.13 16.95
C ASP A 72 0.35 -10.95 15.66
N GLU A 73 0.93 -12.15 15.77
CA GLU A 73 1.12 -13.06 14.64
C GLU A 73 -0.21 -13.49 13.99
N GLU A 74 -1.23 -13.83 14.79
CA GLU A 74 -2.52 -14.29 14.28
C GLU A 74 -3.22 -13.18 13.48
N THR A 75 -3.35 -12.00 14.07
CA THR A 75 -3.94 -10.83 13.44
C THR A 75 -3.19 -10.47 12.16
N PHE A 76 -1.86 -10.45 12.22
CA PHE A 76 -1.03 -10.18 11.04
C PHE A 76 -1.31 -11.16 9.91
N ARG A 77 -1.33 -12.47 10.17
CA ARG A 77 -1.57 -13.50 9.15
C ARG A 77 -2.96 -13.41 8.56
N THR A 78 -3.98 -13.25 9.39
CA THR A 78 -5.38 -13.14 8.97
C THR A 78 -5.58 -11.98 8.01
N TYR A 79 -5.11 -10.77 8.37
CA TYR A 79 -5.17 -9.62 7.47
C TYR A 79 -4.28 -9.79 6.24
N ASN A 80 -3.07 -10.32 6.40
CA ASN A 80 -2.14 -10.52 5.30
C ASN A 80 -2.73 -11.40 4.20
N ASP A 81 -3.35 -12.51 4.58
CA ASP A 81 -3.87 -13.50 3.62
C ASP A 81 -5.13 -12.96 2.93
N ALA A 82 -6.05 -12.35 3.69
CA ALA A 82 -7.26 -11.76 3.14
C ALA A 82 -6.97 -10.61 2.16
N LEU A 83 -6.07 -9.70 2.53
CA LEU A 83 -5.78 -8.51 1.71
C LEU A 83 -4.84 -8.79 0.54
N LEU A 84 -3.98 -9.80 0.66
CA LEU A 84 -3.23 -10.29 -0.50
C LEU A 84 -4.17 -10.90 -1.53
N GLU A 85 -5.13 -11.72 -1.10
CA GLU A 85 -6.13 -12.30 -2.00
C GLU A 85 -6.98 -11.22 -2.67
N GLU A 86 -7.49 -10.27 -1.88
CA GLU A 86 -8.26 -9.13 -2.39
C GLU A 86 -7.45 -8.35 -3.41
N GLY A 87 -6.22 -7.93 -3.08
CA GLY A 87 -5.37 -7.17 -3.98
C GLY A 87 -4.97 -7.93 -5.24
N LEU A 88 -4.74 -9.25 -5.15
CA LEU A 88 -4.47 -10.10 -6.31
C LEU A 88 -5.68 -10.20 -7.24
N SER A 89 -6.91 -10.19 -6.71
CA SER A 89 -8.13 -10.23 -7.51
C SER A 89 -8.34 -8.95 -8.35
N ARG A 90 -7.77 -7.82 -7.91
CA ARG A 90 -7.83 -6.52 -8.60
C ARG A 90 -6.77 -6.32 -9.68
N VAL A 91 -5.83 -7.24 -9.82
CA VAL A 91 -4.82 -7.15 -10.87
C VAL A 91 -5.48 -7.56 -12.19
N GLU A 92 -5.37 -6.70 -13.20
CA GLU A 92 -5.87 -6.96 -14.56
C GLU A 92 -4.70 -7.11 -15.55
N PRO A 93 -4.14 -8.33 -15.73
CA PRO A 93 -2.99 -8.52 -16.60
C PRO A 93 -3.41 -8.43 -18.07
N LYS A 94 -2.98 -7.35 -18.73
CA LYS A 94 -3.20 -7.09 -20.16
C LYS A 94 -1.96 -6.47 -20.79
N LYS A 95 -1.97 -6.32 -22.11
CA LYS A 95 -0.78 -5.91 -22.90
C LYS A 95 -0.16 -4.58 -22.44
N ASP A 96 -0.99 -3.64 -21.97
CA ASP A 96 -0.55 -2.31 -21.55
C ASP A 96 -0.42 -2.19 -20.02
N HIS A 97 -0.74 -3.24 -19.27
CA HIS A 97 -0.49 -3.30 -17.83
C HIS A 97 1.00 -3.39 -17.59
N MET A 98 1.57 -2.35 -16.98
CA MET A 98 2.97 -2.32 -16.59
C MET A 98 3.17 -2.97 -15.22
N TYR A 99 2.48 -2.46 -14.21
CA TYR A 99 2.56 -3.04 -12.88
C TYR A 99 1.35 -2.69 -12.03
N THR A 100 1.09 -3.55 -11.05
CA THR A 100 0.20 -3.26 -9.94
C THR A 100 0.95 -3.38 -8.62
N TYR A 101 0.85 -2.36 -7.78
CA TYR A 101 1.26 -2.47 -6.39
C TYR A 101 0.07 -2.75 -5.49
N VAL A 102 0.18 -3.80 -4.68
CA VAL A 102 -0.77 -4.08 -3.61
C VAL A 102 -0.05 -3.82 -2.29
N SER A 103 -0.57 -2.90 -1.49
CA SER A 103 0.02 -2.50 -0.22
C SER A 103 -0.91 -2.75 0.95
N VAL A 104 -0.33 -3.21 2.06
CA VAL A 104 -1.01 -3.22 3.37
C VAL A 104 -0.17 -2.40 4.35
N VAL A 105 -0.83 -1.44 5.01
CA VAL A 105 -0.24 -0.57 6.01
C VAL A 105 -0.94 -0.79 7.35
N PHE A 106 -0.23 -1.40 8.30
CA PHE A 106 -0.71 -1.56 9.67
C PHE A 106 -0.31 -0.35 10.51
N LEU A 107 -1.27 0.27 11.19
CA LEU A 107 -1.07 1.24 12.26
C LEU A 107 -1.50 0.58 13.56
N ALA A 108 -0.53 0.23 14.40
CA ALA A 108 -0.79 -0.47 15.64
C ALA A 108 -0.30 0.34 16.84
N GLU A 109 -1.03 0.34 17.96
CA GLU A 109 -0.50 0.96 19.19
C GLU A 109 0.76 0.21 19.66
N SER A 110 0.77 -1.11 19.52
CA SER A 110 1.94 -1.96 19.79
C SER A 110 2.04 -3.13 18.80
N ILE A 111 3.26 -3.60 18.54
CA ILE A 111 3.54 -4.72 17.64
C ILE A 111 4.30 -5.80 18.40
N ALA A 112 3.82 -7.04 18.32
CA ALA A 112 4.48 -8.18 18.96
C ALA A 112 5.89 -8.44 18.37
N PRO A 113 6.88 -8.87 19.19
CA PRO A 113 8.28 -8.96 18.78
C PRO A 113 8.56 -9.88 17.57
N GLU A 114 7.71 -10.88 17.33
CA GLU A 114 7.79 -11.83 16.23
C GLU A 114 7.31 -11.28 14.88
N VAL A 115 6.37 -10.33 14.90
CA VAL A 115 5.71 -9.79 13.69
C VAL A 115 6.70 -9.11 12.73
N PRO A 116 7.70 -8.31 13.18
CA PRO A 116 8.73 -7.77 12.28
C PRO A 116 9.47 -8.83 11.46
N LYS A 117 9.69 -10.02 12.03
CA LYS A 117 10.33 -11.13 11.32
C LYS A 117 9.38 -11.76 10.31
N LEU A 118 8.08 -11.84 10.61
CA LEU A 118 7.05 -12.29 9.68
C LEU A 118 6.92 -11.33 8.49
N ILE A 119 6.74 -10.03 8.75
CA ILE A 119 6.70 -8.98 7.72
C ILE A 119 7.91 -9.07 6.79
N LYS A 120 9.13 -9.18 7.35
CA LYS A 120 10.35 -9.26 6.54
C LYS A 120 10.42 -10.51 5.66
N LYS A 121 9.82 -11.62 6.10
CA LYS A 121 9.76 -12.89 5.36
C LYS A 121 8.66 -12.89 4.30
N THR A 122 7.58 -12.14 4.47
CA THR A 122 6.49 -12.08 3.51
C THR A 122 6.95 -11.42 2.21
N ARG A 123 6.90 -12.19 1.13
CA ARG A 123 7.23 -11.75 -0.24
C ARG A 123 6.18 -12.32 -1.17
N CYS A 124 5.60 -11.48 -2.00
CA CYS A 124 4.81 -11.91 -3.13
C CYS A 124 5.15 -10.97 -4.29
N HIS A 125 5.71 -11.56 -5.33
CA HIS A 125 5.94 -10.95 -6.63
C HIS A 125 5.34 -11.89 -7.65
N ARG A 126 4.63 -11.37 -8.64
CA ARG A 126 4.03 -12.19 -9.69
C ARG A 126 4.18 -11.51 -11.03
N ASP A 127 4.88 -12.18 -11.94
CA ASP A 127 4.95 -11.83 -13.35
C ASP A 127 3.75 -12.40 -14.10
N TYR A 128 3.25 -11.63 -15.07
CA TYR A 128 2.22 -12.07 -15.98
C TYR A 128 2.80 -12.19 -17.39
N ARG A 129 2.77 -13.43 -17.91
CA ARG A 129 3.35 -13.79 -19.21
C ARG A 129 4.81 -13.35 -19.38
N MET A 130 5.68 -13.75 -18.44
CA MET A 130 7.11 -13.36 -18.45
C MET A 130 7.27 -11.83 -18.51
N SER A 131 6.47 -11.12 -17.70
CA SER A 131 6.38 -9.66 -17.61
C SER A 131 5.87 -8.93 -18.87
N LEU A 132 5.49 -9.64 -19.94
CA LEU A 132 4.87 -9.04 -21.13
C LEU A 132 3.51 -8.39 -20.82
N TYR A 133 2.83 -8.86 -19.77
CA TYR A 133 1.52 -8.37 -19.32
C TYR A 133 1.66 -7.73 -17.93
N GLY A 134 2.84 -7.18 -17.68
CA GLY A 134 3.23 -6.55 -16.43
C GLY A 134 3.50 -7.54 -15.30
N TRP A 135 3.64 -6.98 -14.11
CA TRP A 135 3.92 -7.70 -12.88
C TRP A 135 3.16 -7.08 -11.71
N MET A 136 3.17 -7.73 -10.56
CA MET A 136 2.70 -7.12 -9.32
C MET A 136 3.68 -7.37 -8.17
N ASP A 137 3.76 -6.40 -7.27
CA ASP A 137 4.48 -6.54 -6.00
C ASP A 137 3.54 -6.32 -4.82
N TYR A 138 3.68 -7.19 -3.83
CA TYR A 138 3.02 -7.05 -2.55
C TYR A 138 3.92 -6.37 -1.52
N ARG A 139 3.45 -5.24 -1.00
CA ARG A 139 4.19 -4.33 -0.12
C ARG A 139 3.52 -4.29 1.24
N ILE A 140 4.32 -4.45 2.30
CA ILE A 140 3.82 -4.37 3.66
C ILE A 140 4.61 -3.31 4.41
N ALA A 141 3.90 -2.48 5.16
CA ALA A 141 4.47 -1.64 6.19
C ALA A 141 3.66 -1.75 7.49
N ALA A 142 4.34 -1.67 8.63
CA ALA A 142 3.70 -1.58 9.93
C ALA A 142 4.36 -0.47 10.75
N TYR A 143 3.56 0.41 11.33
CA TYR A 143 3.99 1.46 12.24
C TYR A 143 3.54 1.14 13.66
N ASP A 144 4.50 1.06 14.57
CA ASP A 144 4.27 0.94 16.00
C ASP A 144 4.17 2.35 16.60
N CYS A 145 2.98 2.72 17.05
CA CYS A 145 2.71 4.05 17.59
C CYS A 145 3.40 4.28 18.93
N THR A 146 3.67 3.24 19.72
CA THR A 146 4.38 3.36 21.00
C THR A 146 5.88 3.54 20.78
N SER A 147 6.51 2.62 20.04
CA SER A 147 7.97 2.64 19.83
C SER A 147 8.42 3.56 18.69
N LYS A 148 7.46 4.11 17.92
CA LYS A 148 7.67 4.95 16.73
C LYS A 148 8.52 4.26 15.65
N ARG A 149 8.51 2.92 15.64
CA ARG A 149 9.27 2.10 14.68
C ARG A 149 8.43 1.74 13.47
N ILE A 150 9.10 1.63 12.33
CA ILE A 150 8.49 1.20 11.06
C ILE A 150 9.17 -0.11 10.62
N TYR A 151 8.35 -1.11 10.34
CA TYR A 151 8.78 -2.40 9.80
C TYR A 151 8.21 -2.56 8.39
N THR A 152 9.01 -3.07 7.47
CA THR A 152 8.55 -3.32 6.09
C THR A 152 9.09 -4.63 5.58
N ASN A 153 8.40 -5.23 4.61
CA ASN A 153 9.01 -6.23 3.75
C ASN A 153 9.96 -5.55 2.74
N TRP A 154 10.62 -6.33 1.89
CA TRP A 154 11.58 -5.78 0.94
C TRP A 154 10.91 -4.81 -0.05
N ALA A 155 9.78 -5.20 -0.65
CA ALA A 155 9.06 -4.39 -1.63
C ALA A 155 8.39 -3.15 -1.00
N GLY A 156 8.07 -3.20 0.31
CA GLY A 156 7.48 -2.09 1.07
C GLY A 156 8.47 -1.03 1.55
N ARG A 157 9.76 -1.12 1.23
CA ARG A 157 10.76 -0.09 1.59
C ARG A 157 10.36 1.35 1.18
N PRO A 158 9.75 1.59 0.01
CA PRO A 158 9.25 2.93 -0.34
C PRO A 158 8.20 3.47 0.63
N LEU A 159 7.30 2.60 1.13
CA LEU A 159 6.26 2.98 2.11
C LEU A 159 6.86 3.54 3.42
N LYS A 160 8.05 3.08 3.79
CA LYS A 160 8.77 3.63 4.96
C LYS A 160 9.02 5.13 4.81
N GLN A 161 9.32 5.62 3.61
CA GLN A 161 9.55 7.05 3.39
C GLN A 161 8.25 7.85 3.55
N THR A 162 7.13 7.32 3.05
CA THR A 162 5.79 7.91 3.24
C THR A 162 5.45 7.98 4.73
N LEU A 163 5.59 6.89 5.47
CA LEU A 163 5.33 6.88 6.92
C LEU A 163 6.25 7.84 7.69
N LEU A 164 7.53 7.93 7.31
CA LEU A 164 8.48 8.88 7.90
C LEU A 164 8.21 10.34 7.52
N SER A 165 7.55 10.63 6.40
CA SER A 165 7.19 12.00 6.04
C SER A 165 6.02 12.49 6.90
N VAL A 166 5.09 11.59 7.24
CA VAL A 166 3.94 11.86 8.12
C VAL A 166 4.37 12.16 9.56
N THR A 167 5.41 11.49 10.07
CA THR A 167 5.96 11.78 11.42
C THR A 167 6.60 13.16 11.51
N LYS A 168 7.09 13.72 10.40
CA LYS A 168 7.73 15.05 10.38
C LYS A 168 6.64 16.12 10.35
N LYS A 169 6.67 17.06 11.29
CA LYS A 169 5.78 18.24 11.26
C LYS A 169 5.96 18.97 9.92
N ARG A 170 4.88 19.12 9.15
CA ARG A 170 4.82 20.11 8.06
C ARG A 170 5.12 21.49 8.68
N ARG A 171 6.23 22.12 8.29
CA ARG A 171 6.46 23.54 8.59
C ARG A 171 5.37 24.32 7.86
N LYS A 172 4.42 24.91 8.60
CA LYS A 172 3.50 25.90 8.02
C LYS A 172 4.37 26.98 7.37
N HIS A 173 4.33 27.07 6.04
CA HIS A 173 4.76 28.30 5.38
C HIS A 173 3.74 29.36 5.79
N LYS A 174 4.25 30.42 6.39
CA LYS A 174 3.49 31.61 6.79
C LYS A 174 3.07 32.38 5.56
#